data_AF-A0A529P2J4-F1
#
_entry.id   AF-A0A529P2J4-F1
#
_cell.length_a   1.000
_cell.length_b   1.000
_cell.length_c   1.000
_cell.angle_alpha   90.00
_cell.angle_beta   90.00
_cell.angle_gamma   90.00
#
_symmetry.space_group_name_H-M   'P 1'
#
loop_
_entity.id
_entity.type
_entity.pdbx_description
1 polymer ?
#
loop_
_entity_poly.entity_id
_entity_poly.type
_entity_poly.pdbx_seq_one_letter_code
_entity_poly.pdbx_strand_id
1 'polypeptide(L)' 'MAANVAVIAGAGAGLSASLARLLSKEGFRVVLAARNVDKLAALAGETGAQAVETDVSDA' A
#
# COMPACT_ATOMS: atom_id res chain seq x y z
N MET A 1 19.04 6.71 9.25
CA MET A 1 18.83 5.90 8.04
C MET A 1 17.52 6.35 7.41
N ALA A 2 17.52 6.84 6.17
CA ALA A 2 16.26 7.18 5.50
C ALA A 2 15.53 5.87 5.15
N ALA A 3 14.42 5.58 5.83
CA ALA A 3 13.57 4.45 5.45
C ALA A 3 12.94 4.76 4.09
N ASN A 4 13.29 3.96 3.08
CA ASN A 4 12.78 4.08 1.73
C ASN A 4 11.25 3.93 1.74
N VAL A 5 10.57 4.81 1.00
CA VAL A 5 9.11 4.81 0.90
C VAL A 5 8.74 4.16 -0.43
N ALA A 6 7.82 3.20 -0.38
CA ALA A 6 7.27 2.55 -1.56
C ALA A 6 5.77 2.87 -1.67
N VAL A 7 5.38 3.51 -2.76
CA VAL A 7 3.99 3.87 -3.03
C VAL A 7 3.42 2.88 -4.05
N ILE A 8 2.31 2.24 -3.71
CA ILE A 8 1.61 1.29 -4.57
C ILE A 8 0.30 1.94 -5.02
N ALA A 9 0.27 2.37 -6.28
CA ALA A 9 -0.92 2.90 -6.92
C ALA A 9 -1.81 1.76 -7.44
N GLY A 10 -3.12 1.85 -7.22
CA GLY A 10 -4.06 0.77 -7.55
C GLY A 10 -3.95 -0.42 -6.60
N ALA A 11 -3.75 -0.16 -5.30
CA ALA A 11 -3.67 -1.21 -4.30
C ALA A 11 -4.99 -2.01 -4.20
N GLY A 12 -4.88 -3.33 -4.09
CA GLY A 12 -6.01 -4.26 -4.00
C GLY A 12 -5.56 -5.65 -3.52
N ALA A 13 -6.49 -6.60 -3.45
CA ALA A 13 -6.23 -7.94 -2.90
C ALA A 13 -5.37 -8.86 -3.78
N GLY A 14 -4.96 -8.40 -4.98
CA GLY A 14 -4.20 -9.19 -5.95
C GLY A 14 -2.68 -9.03 -5.81
N LEU A 15 -1.99 -8.83 -6.94
CA LEU A 15 -0.52 -8.68 -7.01
C LEU A 15 0.03 -7.61 -6.07
N SER A 16 -0.67 -6.48 -5.96
CA SER A 16 -0.27 -5.35 -5.11
C SER A 16 -0.22 -5.72 -3.62
N ALA A 17 -1.10 -6.61 -3.15
CA ALA A 17 -1.04 -7.11 -1.76
C ALA A 17 0.22 -7.93 -1.49
N SER A 18 0.62 -8.79 -2.42
CA SER A 18 1.86 -9.57 -2.31
C SER A 18 3.09 -8.65 -2.29
N LEU A 19 3.09 -7.61 -3.12
CA LEU A 19 4.17 -6.61 -3.15
C LEU A 19 4.24 -5.81 -1.85
N ALA A 20 3.10 -5.36 -1.33
CA ALA A 20 3.02 -4.62 -0.07
C ALA A 20 3.60 -5.42 1.10
N ARG A 21 3.28 -6.72 1.17
CA ARG A 21 3.81 -7.64 2.18
C ARG A 21 5.33 -7.84 2.04
N LEU A 22 5.84 -7.99 0.82
CA LEU A 22 7.27 -8.13 0.58
C LEU A 22 8.03 -6.85 0.97
N LEU A 23 7.58 -5.69 0.49
CA LEU A 23 8.24 -4.41 0.75
C LEU A 23 8.22 -4.04 2.23
N SER A 24 7.11 -4.31 2.92
CA SER A 24 7.04 -4.15 4.38
C SER A 24 8.06 -5.04 5.11
N LYS A 25 8.22 -6.31 4.68
CA LYS A 25 9.25 -7.21 5.23
C LYS A 25 10.68 -6.75 4.96
N GLU A 26 10.92 -6.11 3.82
CA GLU A 26 12.22 -5.53 3.45
C GLU A 26 12.51 -4.21 4.20
N GLY A 27 11.60 -3.75 5.07
CA GLY A 27 11.79 -2.56 5.90
C GLY A 27 11.40 -1.24 5.22
N PHE A 28 10.65 -1.30 4.12
CA PHE A 28 10.12 -0.10 3.47
C PHE A 28 8.89 0.43 4.20
N ARG A 29 8.71 1.75 4.16
CA ARG A 29 7.42 2.37 4.49
C ARG A 29 6.50 2.27 3.29
N VAL A 30 5.49 1.41 3.38
CA VAL A 30 4.55 1.15 2.28
C VAL A 30 3.35 2.08 2.38
N VAL A 31 2.99 2.70 1.26
CA VAL A 31 1.78 3.50 1.08
C VAL A 31 0.90 2.83 0.04
N LEU A 32 -0.36 2.57 0.37
CA LEU A 32 -1.35 1.92 -0.49
C LEU A 32 -2.34 2.97 -0.99
N ALA A 33 -2.22 3.35 -2.24
CA ALA A 33 -3.12 4.30 -2.89
C ALA A 33 -4.21 3.55 -3.66
N ALA A 34 -5.47 3.72 -3.26
CA ALA A 34 -6.60 3.12 -3.93
C ALA A 34 -7.88 3.95 -3.77
N ARG A 35 -8.83 3.81 -4.70
CA ARG A 35 -10.14 4.48 -4.64
C ARG A 35 -11.01 4.01 -3.48
N ASN A 36 -10.76 2.81 -2.95
CA ASN A 36 -11.52 2.26 -1.84
C ASN A 36 -10.53 1.66 -0.83
N VAL A 37 -10.27 2.43 0.23
CA VAL A 37 -9.34 2.07 1.29
C VAL A 37 -9.91 1.03 2.25
N ASP A 38 -11.24 0.90 2.36
CA ASP A 38 -11.88 -0.07 3.25
C ASP A 38 -11.48 -1.50 2.90
N LYS A 39 -11.36 -1.80 1.60
CA LYS A 39 -10.89 -3.10 1.10
C LYS A 39 -9.43 -3.40 1.46
N LEU A 40 -8.66 -2.39 1.88
CA LEU A 40 -7.26 -2.51 2.23
C LEU A 40 -7.01 -2.59 3.74
N ALA A 41 -8.04 -2.46 4.58
CA ALA A 41 -7.89 -2.45 6.04
C ALA A 41 -7.17 -3.70 6.58
N ALA A 42 -7.51 -4.88 6.04
CA ALA A 42 -6.82 -6.13 6.40
C ALA A 42 -5.34 -6.10 5.99
N LEU A 43 -5.04 -5.65 4.77
CA LEU A 43 -3.67 -5.57 4.26
C LEU A 43 -2.83 -4.54 5.02
N ALA A 44 -3.42 -3.38 5.35
CA ALA A 44 -2.78 -2.34 6.16
C ALA A 44 -2.48 -2.85 7.58
N GLY A 45 -3.41 -3.59 8.19
CA GLY A 45 -3.19 -4.23 9.49
C GLY A 45 -2.07 -5.29 9.47
N GLU A 46 -1.97 -6.08 8.40
CA GLU A 46 -0.91 -7.09 8.25
C GLU A 46 0.48 -6.48 8.01
N THR A 47 0.55 -5.38 7.25
CA THR A 47 1.81 -4.82 6.74
C THR A 47 2.28 -3.55 7.46
N GLY A 48 1.43 -2.96 8.30
CA GLY A 48 1.66 -1.62 8.86
C GLY A 48 1.65 -0.52 7.80
N ALA A 49 1.15 -0.81 6.59
CA ALA A 49 1.13 0.14 5.48
C ALA A 49 0.07 1.22 5.69
N GLN A 50 0.35 2.42 5.19
CA GLN A 50 -0.59 3.53 5.23
C GLN A 50 -1.51 3.48 4.02
N ALA A 51 -2.82 3.31 4.24
CA ALA A 51 -3.82 3.38 3.18
C ALA A 51 -4.23 4.83 2.93
N VAL A 52 -4.26 5.24 1.66
CA VAL A 52 -4.64 6.59 1.23
C VAL A 52 -5.68 6.45 0.13
N GLU A 53 -6.79 7.17 0.29
CA GLU A 53 -7.80 7.25 -0.76
C GLU A 53 -7.24 8.07 -1.90
N THR A 54 -7.17 7.49 -3.09
CA THR A 54 -6.59 8.14 -4.26
C THR A 54 -7.22 7.59 -5.53
N ASP A 55 -7.68 8.49 -6.39
CA ASP A 55 -7.98 8.17 -7.77
C ASP A 55 -6.76 8.52 -8.64
N VAL A 56 -6.21 7.51 -9.33
CA VAL A 56 -5.04 7.66 -10.20
C VAL A 56 -5.38 8.24 -11.56
N SER A 57 -6.67 8.37 -11.87
CA SER A 57 -7.15 8.98 -13.11
C SER A 57 -7.46 10.47 -12.96
N ASP A 58 -7.38 11.02 -11.74
CA ASP A 58 -7.55 12.44 -11.45
C ASP A 58 -6.23 13.20 -11.71
N ALA A 59 -6.29 14.29 -12.48
CA ALA A 59 -5.13 14.97 -13.08
C ALA A 59 -4.77 16.30 -12.39
#